data_AF-A0AAU6WGQ8-F1
#
_entry.id   AF-A0AAU6WGQ8-F1
#
_cell.length_a   1.000
_cell.length_b   1.000
_cell.length_c   1.000
_cell.angle_alpha   90.00
_cell.angle_beta   90.00
_cell.angle_gamma   90.00
#
_symmetry.space_group_name_H-M   'P 1'
#
loop_
_entity.id
_entity.type
_entity.pdbx_description
1 polymer ?
#
loop_
_entity_poly.entity_id
_entity_poly.type
_entity_poly.pdbx_seq_one_letter_code
_entity_poly.pdbx_strand_id
1 'polypeptide(L)' 'MTAETILLFAVRRMFWVHMPVVGLLLLVSWLSAQWPTGVSALAALVAFAWVVLALGDWITAELRADRLAPSDTAA' A
#
# COMPACT_ATOMS: atom_id res chain seq x y z
N MET A 1 12.85 -18.74 4.69
CA MET A 1 11.60 -18.08 4.25
C MET A 1 11.46 -18.31 2.76
N THR A 2 10.30 -18.76 2.29
CA THR A 2 10.01 -18.99 0.86
C THR A 2 9.38 -17.75 0.22
N ALA A 3 9.46 -17.61 -1.11
CA ALA A 3 8.84 -16.51 -1.86
C ALA A 3 7.34 -16.35 -1.52
N GLU A 4 6.61 -17.47 -1.41
CA GLU A 4 5.20 -17.51 -1.01
C GLU A 4 4.94 -16.86 0.36
N THR A 5 5.77 -17.17 1.37
CA THR A 5 5.62 -16.59 2.71
C THR A 5 5.85 -15.07 2.74
N ILE A 6 6.70 -14.56 1.85
CA ILE A 6 6.98 -13.11 1.74
C ILE A 6 5.80 -12.40 1.10
N LEU A 7 5.25 -12.96 0.02
CA LEU A 7 4.07 -12.40 -0.65
C LEU A 7 2.84 -12.44 0.26
N LEU A 8 2.58 -13.54 0.97
CA LEU A 8 1.47 -13.62 1.93
C LEU A 8 1.60 -12.60 3.07
N PHE A 9 2.82 -12.39 3.58
CA PHE A 9 3.07 -11.37 4.59
C PHE A 9 2.85 -9.95 4.03
N ALA A 10 3.31 -9.69 2.80
CA ALA A 10 3.12 -8.41 2.12
C ALA A 10 1.63 -8.13 1.84
N VAL A 11 0.86 -9.11 1.34
CA VAL A 11 -0.60 -8.99 1.15
C VAL A 11 -1.30 -8.69 2.46
N ARG A 12 -0.94 -9.42 3.54
CA ARG A 12 -1.51 -9.20 4.86
C ARG A 12 -1.20 -7.78 5.36
N ARG A 13 0.03 -7.30 5.17
CA ARG A 13 0.40 -5.92 5.52
C ARG A 13 -0.35 -4.89 4.67
N MET A 14 -0.52 -5.13 3.36
CA MET A 14 -1.29 -4.28 2.46
C MET A 14 -2.74 -4.12 2.94
N PHE A 15 -3.38 -5.22 3.32
CA PHE A 15 -4.76 -5.22 3.78
C PHE A 15 -4.95 -4.65 5.19
N TRP A 16 -4.04 -4.94 6.12
CA TRP A 16 -4.23 -4.55 7.53
C TRP A 16 -3.63 -3.18 7.88
N VAL A 17 -2.65 -2.69 7.13
CA VAL A 17 -1.97 -1.42 7.43
C VAL A 17 -2.37 -0.33 6.46
N HIS A 18 -2.32 -0.60 5.15
CA HIS A 18 -2.53 0.45 4.15
C HIS A 18 -4.01 0.75 3.90
N MET A 19 -4.85 -0.28 3.73
CA MET A 19 -6.29 -0.12 3.49
C MET A 19 -7.02 0.71 4.57
N PRO A 20 -6.84 0.47 5.88
CA PRO A 20 -7.53 1.25 6.91
C PRO A 20 -7.09 2.71 6.94
N VAL A 21 -5.79 2.97 6.73
CA VAL A 21 -5.26 4.34 6.71
C VAL A 21 -5.78 5.12 5.51
N VAL A 22 -5.75 4.51 4.31
CA VAL A 22 -6.32 5.13 3.11
C VAL A 22 -7.82 5.36 3.28
N GLY A 23 -8.56 4.36 3.78
CA GLY A 23 -10.00 4.49 4.05
C GLY A 23 -10.32 5.60 5.04
N LEU A 24 -9.56 5.72 6.13
CA LEU A 24 -9.73 6.79 7.11
C LEU A 24 -9.45 8.17 6.51
N LEU A 25 -8.38 8.32 5.72
CA LEU A 25 -8.04 9.59 5.08
C LEU A 25 -9.10 10.01 4.05
N LEU A 26 -9.66 9.06 3.30
CA LEU A 26 -10.78 9.31 2.38
C LEU A 26 -12.06 9.68 3.14
N LEU A 27 -12.35 9.03 4.27
CA LEU A 27 -13.47 9.38 5.12
C LEU A 27 -13.33 10.80 5.69
N VAL A 28 -12.15 11.16 6.17
CA VAL A 28 -11.83 12.51 6.65
C VAL A 28 -11.94 13.53 5.51
N SER A 29 -11.43 13.19 4.31
CA SER A 29 -11.56 14.05 3.13
C SER A 29 -13.03 14.28 2.78
N TRP A 30 -13.86 13.23 2.81
CA TRP A 30 -15.29 13.31 2.54
C TRP A 30 -16.05 14.13 3.58
N LEU A 31 -15.78 13.92 4.88
CA LEU A 31 -16.44 14.65 5.97
C LEU A 31 -16.04 16.14 5.97
N SER A 32 -14.77 16.42 5.70
CA SER A 32 -14.24 17.80 5.65
C SER A 32 -14.58 18.53 4.35
N ALA A 33 -15.03 17.83 3.30
CA ALA A 33 -15.42 18.44 2.03
C ALA A 33 -16.59 19.44 2.16
N GLN A 34 -17.39 19.31 3.22
CA GLN A 34 -18.51 20.21 3.49
C GLN A 34 -18.07 21.57 4.07
N TRP A 35 -16.80 21.70 4.45
CA TRP A 35 -16.26 22.86 5.16
C TRP A 35 -15.30 23.64 4.25
N PRO A 36 -15.36 24.99 4.20
CA PRO A 36 -14.52 25.82 3.34
C PRO A 36 -13.11 26.02 3.95
N THR A 37 -12.45 24.94 4.34
CA THR A 37 -11.19 24.97 5.11
C THR A 37 -10.00 24.37 4.35
N GLY A 38 -10.21 23.78 3.17
CA GLY A 38 -9.14 23.16 2.36
C GLY A 38 -8.60 21.82 2.92
N VAL A 39 -9.10 21.38 4.07
CA VAL A 39 -8.70 20.12 4.74
C VAL A 39 -8.97 18.89 3.88
N SER A 40 -10.04 18.91 3.07
CA SER A 40 -10.39 17.80 2.19
C SER A 40 -9.33 17.52 1.13
N ALA A 41 -8.79 18.58 0.53
CA ALA A 41 -7.71 18.50 -0.45
C ALA A 41 -6.41 17.99 0.19
N LEU A 42 -6.07 18.48 1.38
CA LEU A 42 -4.90 18.00 2.13
C LEU A 42 -5.05 16.51 2.49
N ALA A 43 -6.20 16.10 2.99
CA ALA A 43 -6.50 14.70 3.32
C ALA A 43 -6.42 13.79 2.08
N ALA A 44 -6.91 14.26 0.92
CA ALA A 44 -6.80 13.54 -0.34
C ALA A 44 -5.34 13.39 -0.81
N LEU A 45 -4.52 14.44 -0.67
CA LEU A 45 -3.09 14.38 -1.01
C LEU A 45 -2.33 13.41 -0.09
N VAL A 46 -2.62 13.42 1.21
CA VAL A 46 -2.02 12.48 2.16
C VAL A 46 -2.48 11.05 1.85
N ALA A 47 -3.75 10.83 1.51
CA ALA A 47 -4.25 9.53 1.06
C ALA A 47 -3.50 9.03 -0.18
N PHE A 48 -3.32 9.91 -1.17
CA PHE A 48 -2.57 9.59 -2.39
C PHE A 48 -1.11 9.22 -2.09
N ALA A 49 -0.41 10.02 -1.27
CA ALA A 49 0.95 9.71 -0.85
C ALA A 49 1.03 8.35 -0.14
N TRP A 50 0.04 8.01 0.68
CA TRP A 50 -0.02 6.73 1.37
C TRP A 50 -0.22 5.54 0.41
N VAL A 51 -1.01 5.71 -0.64
CA VAL A 51 -1.18 4.71 -1.71
C VAL A 51 0.15 4.47 -2.42
N VAL A 52 0.91 5.53 -2.73
CA VAL A 52 2.24 5.40 -3.36
C VAL A 52 3.21 4.63 -2.45
N LEU A 53 3.20 4.91 -1.15
CA LEU A 53 4.02 4.17 -0.18
C LEU A 53 3.61 2.69 -0.09
N ALA A 54 2.30 2.39 -0.10
CA ALA A 54 1.79 1.03 -0.13
C ALA A 54 2.26 0.26 -1.37
N LEU A 55 2.22 0.93 -2.53
CA LEU A 55 2.67 0.35 -3.79
C LEU A 55 4.19 0.09 -3.78
N GLY A 56 4.98 1.02 -3.27
CA GLY A 56 6.44 0.85 -3.14
C GLY A 56 6.80 -0.31 -2.20
N ASP A 57 6.06 -0.48 -1.11
CA ASP A 57 6.23 -1.59 -0.18
C ASP A 57 5.88 -2.95 -0.81
N TRP A 58 4.82 -2.99 -1.62
CA TRP A 58 4.45 -4.16 -2.41
C TRP A 58 5.52 -4.55 -3.45
N ILE A 59 5.96 -3.60 -4.27
CA ILE A 59 7.00 -3.81 -5.29
C ILE A 59 8.29 -4.31 -4.62
N THR A 60 8.65 -3.76 -3.46
CA THR A 60 9.83 -4.21 -2.72
C THR A 60 9.69 -5.67 -2.25
N ALA A 61 8.48 -6.10 -1.90
CA ALA A 61 8.22 -7.50 -1.53
C ALA A 61 8.28 -8.44 -2.75
N GLU A 62 7.72 -8.04 -3.90
CA GLU A 62 7.82 -8.80 -5.16
C GLU A 62 9.28 -8.97 -5.59
N LEU A 63 10.06 -7.90 -5.62
CA LEU A 63 11.49 -7.96 -5.97
C LEU A 63 12.30 -8.86 -5.01
N ARG A 64 11.89 -8.96 -3.74
CA ARG A 64 12.50 -9.88 -2.77
C ARG A 64 12.08 -11.33 -3.02
N ALA A 65 10.81 -11.55 -3.39
CA ALA A 65 10.30 -12.87 -3.73
C ALA A 65 10.97 -13.41 -5.01
N ASP A 66 11.11 -12.58 -6.05
CA ASP A 66 11.74 -12.94 -7.32
C ASP A 66 13.22 -13.32 -7.15
N ARG A 67 13.96 -12.59 -6.29
CA ARG A 67 15.36 -12.94 -5.96
C ARG A 67 15.50 -14.30 -5.27
N LEU A 68 14.43 -14.78 -4.63
CA LEU A 68 14.39 -16.07 -3.93
C LEU A 68 13.78 -17.18 -4.78
N ALA A 69 13.39 -16.89 -6.02
CA ALA A 69 13.05 -17.87 -7.05
C ALA A 69 14.24 -18.03 -8.02
N PRO A 70 15.35 -18.69 -7.64
CA PRO A 70 16.42 -18.96 -8.58
C PRO A 70 16.02 -20.08 -9.56
N SER A 71 16.03 -19.74 -10.85
CA SER A 71 16.33 -20.61 -12.00
C SER A 71 15.50 -21.90 -12.22
N ASP A 72 14.24 -21.76 -12.67
CA ASP A 72 13.55 -22.83 -13.43
C ASP A 72 13.73 -22.68 -14.97
N THR A 73 14.50 -21.69 -15.43
CA THR A 73 14.71 -21.38 -16.86
C THR A 73 16.11 -21.72 -17.38
N ALA A 74 16.88 -22.55 -16.67
CA ALA A 74 18.17 -23.07 -17.14
C ALA A 74 18.11 -24.57 -17.51
N ALA A 75 16.97 -25.04 -18.04
CA ALA A 75 16.78 -26.39 -18.55
C ALA A 75 16.58 -26.37 -20.08
#